data_AF-A0A2S2PDH4-F1
#
_entry.id   AF-A0A2S2PDH4-F1
#
_cell.length_a   1.000
_cell.length_b   1.000
_cell.length_c   1.000
_cell.angle_alpha   90.00
_cell.angle_beta   90.00
_cell.angle_gamma   90.00
#
_symmetry.space_group_name_H-M   'P 1'
#
loop_
_entity.id
_entity.type
_entity.pdbx_description
1 polymer ?
#
loop_
_entity_poly.entity_id
_entity_poly.type
_entity_poly.pdbx_seq_one_letter_code
_entity_poly.pdbx_strand_id
1 'polypeptide(L)'
;QNTLKMQYLFVGLSVQELASIKQFKLKVIALLLVYIVNATNQSARTLSHYFLTQLEDTIKYISEHDLQLESFTSVVFKELSQLEESKPGIVAKLLLPILQSSEPTPPPKPNTNIKMCKVVINRPQGGPDTTHKLSAGLILPIPLNAELYSLQTESLSLLRLKIKYPDQQTHLIMPPRNHLRLVNLSNGK
;
A
#
# COMPACT_ATOMS: atom_id res chain seq x y z
N GLN A 1 4.39 0.67 -5.67
CA GLN A 1 3.62 1.71 -4.95
C GLN A 1 2.10 1.54 -5.09
N ASN A 2 1.56 1.32 -6.30
CA ASN A 2 0.11 1.19 -6.51
C ASN A 2 -0.52 -0.02 -5.80
N THR A 3 0.20 -1.14 -5.71
CA THR A 3 -0.26 -2.33 -4.96
C THR A 3 -0.46 -2.07 -3.48
N LEU A 4 0.40 -1.27 -2.85
CA LEU A 4 0.24 -0.85 -1.47
C LEU A 4 -0.96 0.10 -1.29
N LYS A 5 -1.20 0.99 -2.26
CA LYS A 5 -2.41 1.82 -2.25
C LYS A 5 -3.66 0.95 -2.31
N MET A 6 -3.68 -0.04 -3.21
CA MET A 6 -4.80 -0.98 -3.32
C MET A 6 -5.04 -1.75 -2.02
N GLN A 7 -3.97 -2.17 -1.34
CA GLN A 7 -4.08 -2.95 -0.11
C GLN A 7 -4.56 -2.14 1.10
N TYR A 8 -4.15 -0.88 1.24
CA TYR A 8 -4.35 -0.11 2.49
C TYR A 8 -5.28 1.09 2.36
N LEU A 9 -5.56 1.58 1.15
CA LEU A 9 -6.43 2.75 0.95
C LEU A 9 -7.84 2.37 0.48
N PHE A 10 -8.15 1.08 0.36
CA PHE A 10 -9.49 0.64 -0.02
C PHE A 10 -10.14 -0.10 1.13
N VAL A 11 -11.41 0.22 1.37
CA VAL A 11 -12.26 -0.43 2.36
C VAL A 11 -13.32 -1.23 1.63
N GLY A 12 -13.73 -2.37 2.22
CA GLY A 12 -14.73 -3.26 1.62
C GLY A 12 -14.15 -4.26 0.61
N LEU A 13 -12.84 -4.47 0.60
CA LEU A 13 -12.20 -5.51 -0.18
C LEU A 13 -12.62 -6.89 0.33
N SER A 14 -13.07 -7.75 -0.58
CA SER A 14 -13.26 -9.16 -0.29
C SER A 14 -11.91 -9.86 -0.09
N VAL A 15 -11.94 -11.01 0.59
CA VAL A 15 -10.77 -11.87 0.81
C VAL A 15 -10.15 -12.28 -0.54
N GLN A 16 -10.98 -12.58 -1.54
CA GLN A 16 -10.53 -12.92 -2.89
C GLN A 16 -9.81 -11.76 -3.58
N GLU A 17 -10.37 -10.55 -3.53
CA GLU A 17 -9.75 -9.35 -4.13
C GLU A 17 -8.42 -9.02 -3.43
N LEU A 18 -8.36 -9.16 -2.10
CA LEU A 18 -7.13 -8.95 -1.35
C LEU A 18 -6.06 -9.99 -1.72
N ALA A 19 -6.44 -11.26 -1.91
CA ALA A 19 -5.55 -12.30 -2.41
C ALA A 19 -5.04 -11.99 -3.83
N SER A 20 -5.90 -11.51 -4.73
CA SER A 20 -5.49 -11.07 -6.07
C SER A 20 -4.49 -9.90 -6.00
N ILE A 21 -4.69 -8.92 -5.12
CA ILE A 21 -3.75 -7.81 -4.91
C ILE A 21 -2.39 -8.32 -4.40
N LYS A 22 -2.39 -9.29 -3.47
CA LYS A 22 -1.15 -9.91 -2.94
C LYS A 22 -0.40 -10.68 -4.04
N GLN A 23 -1.10 -11.47 -4.84
CA GLN A 23 -0.51 -12.21 -5.97
C GLN A 23 0.03 -11.27 -7.05
N PHE A 24 -0.70 -10.20 -7.37
CA PHE A 24 -0.22 -9.16 -8.28
C PHE A 24 1.00 -8.42 -7.73
N LYS A 25 1.04 -8.15 -6.41
CA LYS A 25 2.22 -7.59 -5.75
C LYS A 25 3.44 -8.50 -5.90
N LEU A 26 3.28 -9.83 -5.79
CA LEU A 26 4.38 -10.78 -6.01
C LEU A 26 4.93 -10.70 -7.44
N LYS A 27 4.07 -10.64 -8.46
CA LYS A 27 4.51 -10.44 -9.85
C LYS A 27 5.34 -9.19 -10.04
N VAL A 28 4.92 -8.07 -9.45
CA VAL A 28 5.65 -6.79 -9.52
C VAL A 28 7.01 -6.88 -8.81
N ILE A 29 7.08 -7.54 -7.65
CA ILE A 29 8.34 -7.74 -6.93
C ILE A 29 9.27 -8.67 -7.72
N ALA A 30 8.75 -9.75 -8.30
CA ALA A 30 9.51 -10.66 -9.15
C ALA A 30 10.11 -9.94 -10.35
N LEU A 31 9.32 -9.12 -11.04
CA LEU A 31 9.78 -8.29 -12.16
C LEU A 31 10.89 -7.32 -11.72
N LEU A 32 10.71 -6.66 -10.57
CA LEU A 32 11.72 -5.75 -10.01
C LEU A 32 13.01 -6.49 -9.64
N LEU A 33 12.90 -7.69 -9.07
CA LEU A 33 14.05 -8.52 -8.71
C LEU A 33 14.87 -8.91 -9.95
N VAL A 34 14.18 -9.40 -10.99
CA VAL A 34 14.81 -9.74 -12.28
C VAL A 34 15.49 -8.52 -12.91
N TYR A 35 14.82 -7.36 -12.89
CA TYR A 35 15.39 -6.12 -13.40
C TYR A 35 16.66 -5.71 -12.63
N ILE A 36 16.62 -5.71 -11.29
CA ILE A 36 17.77 -5.30 -10.48
C ILE A 36 18.94 -6.28 -10.69
N VAL A 37 18.69 -7.59 -10.70
CA VAL A 37 19.75 -8.59 -10.87
C VAL A 37 20.39 -8.54 -12.25
N ASN A 38 19.60 -8.30 -13.31
CA ASN A 38 20.10 -8.37 -14.68
C ASN A 38 20.59 -7.02 -15.24
N ALA A 39 20.00 -5.90 -14.80
CA ALA A 39 20.26 -4.58 -15.38
C ALA A 39 21.03 -3.63 -14.45
N THR A 40 21.26 -4.00 -13.19
CA THR A 40 21.96 -3.14 -12.24
C THR A 40 23.04 -3.89 -11.47
N ASN A 41 24.08 -3.19 -11.04
CA ASN A 41 25.11 -3.74 -10.15
C ASN A 41 24.73 -3.62 -8.66
N GLN A 42 23.46 -3.38 -8.35
CA GLN A 42 22.99 -3.23 -6.97
C GLN A 42 22.82 -4.60 -6.31
N SER A 43 23.07 -4.65 -5.00
CA SER A 43 22.83 -5.88 -4.23
C SER A 43 21.34 -6.21 -4.19
N ALA A 44 20.97 -7.36 -4.75
CA ALA A 44 19.60 -7.87 -4.76
C ALA A 44 19.26 -8.75 -3.54
N ARG A 45 20.18 -8.93 -2.58
CA ARG A 45 20.01 -9.88 -1.47
C ARG A 45 18.80 -9.55 -0.60
N THR A 46 18.67 -8.29 -0.18
CA THR A 46 17.54 -7.84 0.64
C THR A 46 16.22 -7.97 -0.11
N LEU A 47 16.20 -7.63 -1.41
CA LEU A 47 15.00 -7.74 -2.23
C LEU A 47 14.59 -9.20 -2.46
N SER A 48 15.56 -10.10 -2.66
CA SER A 48 15.32 -11.54 -2.79
C SER A 48 14.74 -12.12 -1.50
N HIS A 49 15.30 -11.78 -0.35
CA HIS A 49 14.73 -12.20 0.94
C HIS A 49 13.32 -11.64 1.13
N TYR A 50 13.10 -10.37 0.81
CA TYR A 50 11.78 -9.76 0.88
C TYR A 50 10.76 -10.47 -0.03
N PHE A 51 11.17 -10.84 -1.25
CA PHE A 51 10.34 -11.59 -2.17
C PHE A 51 9.93 -12.96 -1.60
N LEU A 52 10.87 -13.71 -1.05
CA LEU A 52 10.60 -15.03 -0.46
C LEU A 52 9.64 -14.93 0.74
N THR A 53 9.88 -13.99 1.65
CA THR A 53 8.98 -13.74 2.78
C THR A 53 7.57 -13.36 2.30
N GLN A 54 7.47 -12.49 1.29
CA GLN A 54 6.16 -12.13 0.73
C GLN A 54 5.46 -13.31 0.02
N LEU A 55 6.23 -14.23 -0.57
CA LEU A 55 5.69 -15.43 -1.21
C LEU A 55 5.08 -16.35 -0.15
N GLU A 56 5.82 -16.64 0.92
CA GLU A 56 5.35 -17.43 2.06
C GLU A 56 4.09 -16.82 2.70
N ASP A 57 4.12 -15.51 2.99
CA ASP A 57 2.96 -14.78 3.53
C ASP A 57 1.72 -14.89 2.62
N THR A 58 1.92 -14.87 1.31
CA THR A 58 0.82 -14.93 0.33
C THR A 58 0.25 -16.34 0.25
N ILE A 59 1.09 -17.37 0.25
CA ILE A 59 0.65 -18.78 0.23
C ILE A 59 -0.10 -19.11 1.51
N LYS A 60 0.43 -18.68 2.66
CA LYS A 60 -0.24 -18.84 3.94
C LYS A 60 -1.64 -18.20 3.92
N TYR A 61 -1.72 -16.95 3.47
CA TYR A 61 -2.99 -16.24 3.36
C TYR A 61 -4.00 -16.92 2.43
N ILE A 62 -3.54 -17.45 1.29
CA ILE A 62 -4.40 -18.17 0.33
C ILE A 62 -4.88 -19.50 0.92
N SER A 63 -3.99 -20.22 1.62
CA SER A 63 -4.31 -21.49 2.27
C SER A 63 -5.26 -21.33 3.46
N GLU A 64 -5.16 -20.25 4.23
CA GLU A 64 -6.06 -19.96 5.35
C GLU A 64 -7.49 -19.65 4.91
N HIS A 65 -7.68 -19.26 3.65
CA HIS A 65 -8.96 -18.84 3.09
C HIS A 65 -9.47 -19.75 1.96
N ASP A 66 -8.84 -20.93 1.76
CA ASP A 66 -9.17 -21.92 0.73
C ASP A 66 -9.32 -21.31 -0.69
N LEU A 67 -8.46 -20.35 -1.01
CA LEU A 67 -8.49 -19.65 -2.29
C LEU A 67 -7.61 -20.34 -3.34
N GLN A 68 -7.88 -20.07 -4.61
CA GLN A 68 -7.09 -20.60 -5.73
C GLN A 68 -5.83 -19.76 -5.95
N LEU A 69 -4.70 -20.46 -6.08
CA LEU A 69 -3.44 -19.88 -6.53
C LEU A 69 -3.53 -19.55 -8.02
N GLU A 70 -2.99 -18.41 -8.38
CA GLU A 70 -2.76 -18.05 -9.76
C GLU A 70 -1.70 -18.96 -10.40
N SER A 71 -1.84 -19.23 -11.70
CA SER A 71 -0.88 -20.01 -12.50
C SER A 71 0.57 -19.59 -12.26
N PHE A 72 0.85 -18.29 -12.31
CA PHE A 72 2.19 -17.74 -12.02
C PHE A 72 2.67 -18.12 -10.61
N THR A 73 1.89 -17.83 -9.57
CA THR A 73 2.29 -18.05 -8.18
C THR A 73 2.46 -19.54 -7.87
N SER A 74 1.62 -20.40 -8.44
CA SER A 74 1.73 -21.85 -8.31
C SER A 74 3.04 -22.40 -8.91
N VAL A 75 3.38 -21.98 -10.13
CA VAL A 75 4.63 -22.38 -10.79
C VAL A 75 5.84 -21.88 -10.01
N VAL A 76 5.84 -20.60 -9.63
CA VAL A 76 6.93 -20.01 -8.83
C VAL A 76 7.13 -20.75 -7.53
N PHE A 77 6.06 -21.09 -6.80
CA PHE A 77 6.16 -21.83 -5.56
C PHE A 77 6.75 -23.23 -5.76
N LYS A 78 6.26 -23.96 -6.78
CA LYS A 78 6.75 -25.30 -7.09
C LYS A 78 8.25 -25.29 -7.42
N GLU A 79 8.68 -24.37 -8.28
CA GLU A 79 10.07 -24.26 -8.70
C GLU A 79 10.99 -23.80 -7.54
N LEU A 80 10.54 -22.88 -6.69
CA LEU A 80 11.32 -22.43 -5.54
C LEU A 80 11.42 -23.50 -4.45
N SER A 81 10.40 -24.35 -4.28
CA SER A 81 10.44 -25.46 -3.32
C SER A 81 11.48 -26.53 -3.66
N GLN A 82 11.93 -26.57 -4.92
CA GLN A 82 12.96 -27.51 -5.40
C GLN A 82 14.38 -26.96 -5.28
N LEU A 83 14.55 -25.69 -4.92
CA LEU A 83 15.87 -25.06 -4.83
C LEU A 83 16.47 -25.24 -3.43
N GLU A 84 17.65 -25.82 -3.35
CA GLU A 84 18.44 -25.94 -2.12
C GLU A 84 19.13 -24.60 -1.73
N GLU A 85 19.44 -23.74 -2.72
CA GLU A 85 20.09 -22.45 -2.51
C GLU A 85 19.27 -21.27 -3.08
N SER A 86 18.86 -20.35 -2.21
CA SER A 86 18.09 -19.15 -2.54
C SER A 86 18.96 -17.93 -2.90
N LYS A 87 20.01 -18.13 -3.71
CA LYS A 87 20.86 -17.02 -4.19
C LYS A 87 20.07 -16.13 -5.17
N PRO A 88 20.17 -14.79 -5.08
CA PRO A 88 19.34 -13.88 -5.89
C PRO A 88 19.51 -14.07 -7.40
N GLY A 89 20.71 -14.43 -7.86
CA GLY A 89 20.98 -14.73 -9.26
C GLY A 89 20.27 -15.99 -9.78
N ILE A 90 20.17 -17.03 -8.96
CA ILE A 90 19.47 -18.28 -9.31
C ILE A 90 17.96 -18.02 -9.36
N VAL A 91 17.45 -17.35 -8.33
CA VAL A 91 16.03 -16.94 -8.24
C VAL A 91 15.63 -16.09 -9.45
N ALA A 92 16.43 -15.10 -9.84
CA ALA A 92 16.12 -14.26 -11.00
C ALA A 92 16.15 -15.03 -12.33
N LYS A 93 17.11 -15.94 -12.52
CA LYS A 93 17.18 -16.80 -13.72
C LYS A 93 15.96 -17.71 -13.84
N LEU A 94 15.44 -18.19 -12.71
CA LEU A 94 14.23 -19.03 -12.67
C LEU A 94 12.96 -18.22 -12.90
N LEU A 95 12.86 -17.01 -12.33
CA LEU A 95 11.69 -16.15 -12.47
C LEU A 95 11.51 -15.59 -13.89
N LEU A 96 12.61 -15.32 -14.61
CA LEU A 96 12.56 -14.73 -15.95
C LEU A 96 11.67 -15.51 -16.94
N PRO A 97 11.86 -16.83 -17.18
CA PRO A 97 11.02 -17.59 -18.12
C PRO A 97 9.56 -17.69 -17.64
N ILE A 98 9.33 -17.72 -16.32
CA ILE A 98 7.97 -17.78 -15.76
C ILE A 98 7.23 -16.46 -15.97
N LEU A 99 7.93 -15.33 -15.83
CA LEU A 99 7.35 -14.01 -16.13
C LEU A 99 7.05 -13.84 -17.62
N GLN A 100 7.92 -14.33 -18.50
CA GLN A 100 7.72 -14.26 -19.95
C GLN A 100 6.57 -15.13 -20.45
N SER A 101 6.32 -16.27 -19.81
CA SER A 101 5.19 -17.16 -20.13
C SER A 101 3.88 -16.78 -19.43
N SER A 102 3.92 -15.86 -18.46
CA SER A 102 2.73 -15.46 -17.71
C SER A 102 1.80 -14.56 -18.51
N GLU A 103 0.54 -14.97 -18.63
CA GLU A 103 -0.51 -14.11 -19.18
C GLU A 103 -1.01 -13.09 -18.14
N PRO A 104 -1.40 -11.88 -18.58
CA PRO A 104 -2.02 -10.90 -17.69
C PRO A 104 -3.38 -11.41 -17.22
N THR A 105 -3.53 -11.51 -15.90
CA THR A 105 -4.79 -11.88 -15.25
C THR A 105 -5.85 -10.81 -15.55
N PRO A 106 -7.07 -11.19 -15.96
CA PRO A 106 -8.14 -10.22 -16.12
C PRO A 106 -8.46 -9.56 -14.77
N PRO A 107 -8.81 -8.26 -14.77
CA PRO A 107 -9.19 -7.58 -13.54
C PRO A 107 -10.43 -8.24 -12.92
N PRO A 108 -10.51 -8.34 -11.58
CA PRO A 108 -11.69 -8.87 -10.91
C PRO A 108 -12.91 -7.99 -11.21
N LYS A 109 -14.10 -8.59 -11.13
CA LYS A 109 -15.36 -7.86 -11.35
C LYS A 109 -15.48 -6.71 -10.33
N PRO A 110 -15.93 -5.52 -10.76
CA PRO A 110 -16.02 -4.37 -9.88
C PRO A 110 -17.07 -4.61 -8.79
N ASN A 111 -16.63 -4.58 -7.53
CA ASN A 111 -17.49 -4.70 -6.36
C ASN A 111 -17.96 -3.30 -5.91
N THR A 112 -19.28 -3.13 -5.77
CA THR A 112 -19.91 -1.84 -5.38
C THR A 112 -19.61 -1.44 -3.94
N ASN A 113 -19.12 -2.36 -3.11
CA ASN A 113 -18.79 -2.10 -1.71
C ASN A 113 -17.41 -1.46 -1.54
N ILE A 114 -16.55 -1.53 -2.56
CA ILE A 114 -15.20 -1.00 -2.49
C ILE A 114 -15.24 0.53 -2.53
N LYS A 115 -14.68 1.17 -1.50
CA LYS A 115 -14.51 2.62 -1.45
C LYS A 115 -13.06 2.96 -1.13
N MET A 116 -12.54 3.96 -1.84
CA MET A 116 -11.21 4.50 -1.55
C MET A 116 -11.29 5.50 -0.39
N CYS A 117 -10.35 5.41 0.54
CA CYS A 117 -10.13 6.39 1.59
C CYS A 117 -9.90 7.76 0.95
N LYS A 118 -10.71 8.75 1.31
CA LYS A 118 -10.62 10.11 0.79
C LYS A 118 -10.54 11.08 1.95
N VAL A 119 -9.69 12.09 1.80
CA VAL A 119 -9.58 13.19 2.75
C VAL A 119 -9.98 14.47 2.03
N VAL A 120 -10.90 15.22 2.63
CA VAL A 120 -11.27 16.56 2.18
C VAL A 120 -10.80 17.52 3.26
N ILE A 121 -9.77 18.30 2.96
CA ILE A 121 -9.29 19.34 3.86
C ILE A 121 -10.19 20.55 3.64
N ASN A 122 -11.00 20.86 4.65
CA ASN A 122 -11.77 22.09 4.66
C ASN A 122 -10.77 23.21 4.90
N ARG A 123 -10.79 24.24 4.03
CA ARG A 123 -9.87 25.36 4.19
C ARG A 123 -10.04 25.94 5.59
N PRO A 124 -8.93 26.28 6.29
CA PRO A 124 -9.04 27.05 7.52
C PRO A 124 -9.91 28.28 7.22
N GLN A 125 -10.82 28.63 8.12
CA GLN A 125 -11.72 29.75 7.89
C GLN A 125 -10.91 31.05 7.85
N GLY A 126 -10.60 31.51 6.64
CA GLY A 126 -9.83 32.69 6.34
C GLY A 126 -9.67 32.85 4.83
N GLY A 127 -9.92 34.06 4.33
CA GLY A 127 -9.64 34.41 2.94
C GLY A 127 -8.13 34.39 2.65
N PRO A 128 -7.69 34.52 1.39
CA PRO A 128 -6.26 34.63 1.06
C PRO A 128 -5.56 35.78 1.80
N ASP A 129 -6.32 36.77 2.28
CA ASP A 129 -5.82 37.99 2.94
C ASP A 129 -5.87 37.94 4.47
N THR A 130 -6.25 36.81 5.09
CA THR A 130 -6.18 36.70 6.56
C THR A 130 -4.73 36.59 7.01
N THR A 131 -4.16 37.72 7.42
CA THR A 131 -2.82 37.80 7.99
C THR A 131 -2.85 37.38 9.46
N HIS A 132 -2.18 36.28 9.77
CA HIS A 132 -1.96 35.89 11.16
C HIS A 132 -0.71 36.59 11.69
N LYS A 133 -0.90 37.51 12.66
CA LYS A 133 0.21 38.20 13.31
C LYS A 133 0.92 37.23 14.27
N LEU A 134 2.21 37.02 14.05
CA LEU A 134 3.06 36.17 14.87
C LEU A 134 4.26 36.99 15.37
N SER A 135 4.50 36.97 16.67
CA SER A 135 5.73 37.51 17.25
C SER A 135 6.87 36.49 17.12
N ALA A 136 8.08 36.98 16.85
CA ALA A 136 9.26 36.11 16.71
C ALA A 136 9.46 35.25 17.97
N GLY A 137 9.76 33.97 17.77
CA GLY A 137 10.00 33.00 18.86
C GLY A 137 8.75 32.33 19.43
N LEU A 138 7.54 32.66 18.95
CA LEU A 138 6.30 32.00 19.35
C LEU A 138 5.74 31.10 18.24
N ILE A 139 4.93 30.12 18.64
CA ILE A 139 4.27 29.18 17.73
C ILE A 139 2.85 29.69 17.46
N LEU A 140 2.48 29.81 16.18
CA LEU A 140 1.11 30.13 15.77
C LEU A 140 0.30 28.82 15.60
N PRO A 141 -0.74 28.58 16.40
CA PRO A 141 -1.66 27.48 16.14
C PRO A 141 -2.57 27.81 14.95
N ILE A 142 -2.55 26.98 13.91
CA ILE A 142 -3.47 27.08 12.77
C ILE A 142 -4.48 25.93 12.88
N PRO A 143 -5.78 26.22 13.07
CA PRO A 143 -6.79 25.17 13.13
C PRO A 143 -6.96 24.53 11.75
N LEU A 144 -6.80 23.22 11.68
CA LEU A 144 -7.01 22.42 10.47
C LEU A 144 -8.26 21.56 10.66
N ASN A 145 -9.26 21.80 9.83
CA ASN A 145 -10.46 20.96 9.78
C ASN A 145 -10.37 20.08 8.53
N ALA A 146 -10.46 18.77 8.70
CA ALA A 146 -10.48 17.83 7.59
C ALA A 146 -11.51 16.73 7.85
N GLU A 147 -12.19 16.34 6.79
CA GLU A 147 -13.16 15.26 6.79
C GLU A 147 -12.52 14.02 6.15
N LEU A 148 -12.62 12.90 6.85
CA LEU A 148 -12.08 11.63 6.43
C LEU A 148 -13.23 10.70 6.05
N TYR A 149 -13.19 10.17 4.84
CA TYR A 149 -14.21 9.29 4.30
C TYR A 149 -13.65 7.88 4.11
N SER A 150 -14.48 6.88 4.41
CA SER A 150 -14.18 5.46 4.16
C SER A 150 -12.89 4.98 4.82
N LEU A 151 -12.64 5.32 6.09
CA LEU A 151 -11.53 4.77 6.89
C LEU A 151 -12.02 3.65 7.81
N GLN A 152 -11.21 2.60 7.97
CA GLN A 152 -11.44 1.58 8.99
C GLN A 152 -10.99 2.10 10.36
N THR A 153 -11.77 1.82 11.41
CA THR A 153 -11.48 2.28 12.78
C THR A 153 -10.11 1.82 13.29
N GLU A 154 -9.65 0.63 12.87
CA GLU A 154 -8.33 0.08 13.22
C GLU A 154 -7.17 0.90 12.62
N SER A 155 -7.36 1.38 11.38
CA SER A 155 -6.37 2.16 10.63
C SER A 155 -6.19 3.59 11.13
N LEU A 156 -7.04 4.04 12.06
CA LEU A 156 -7.03 5.38 12.63
C LEU A 156 -5.75 5.65 13.46
N SER A 157 -5.16 4.59 14.03
CA SER A 157 -3.88 4.66 14.74
C SER A 157 -2.67 4.87 13.81
N LEU A 158 -2.81 4.50 12.53
CA LEU A 158 -1.77 4.60 11.51
C LEU A 158 -1.86 5.90 10.71
N LEU A 159 -2.89 6.71 10.96
CA LEU A 159 -3.10 7.99 10.28
C LEU A 159 -1.94 8.95 10.63
N ARG A 160 -1.36 9.57 9.59
CA ARG A 160 -0.29 10.55 9.74
C ARG A 160 -0.58 11.77 8.87
N LEU A 161 -0.38 12.95 9.43
CA LEU A 161 -0.52 14.22 8.73
C LEU A 161 0.86 14.65 8.25
N LYS A 162 1.01 14.81 6.94
CA LYS A 162 2.23 15.32 6.30
C LYS A 162 2.07 16.80 6.05
N ILE A 163 2.79 17.63 6.80
CA ILE A 163 2.83 19.08 6.63
C ILE A 163 4.10 19.41 5.85
N LYS A 164 3.94 20.04 4.68
CA LYS A 164 5.05 20.53 3.86
C LYS A 164 5.12 22.04 3.99
N TYR A 165 6.21 22.56 4.54
CA TYR A 165 6.45 23.98 4.70
C TYR A 165 7.09 24.58 3.43
N PRO A 166 6.99 25.90 3.23
CA PRO A 166 7.60 26.58 2.09
C PRO A 166 9.12 26.47 2.02
N ASP A 167 9.79 26.29 3.16
CA ASP A 167 11.22 26.07 3.31
C ASP A 167 11.68 24.63 2.93
N GLN A 168 10.80 23.88 2.29
CA GLN A 168 10.96 22.47 1.90
C GLN A 168 11.01 21.48 3.07
N GLN A 169 10.92 21.94 4.32
CA GLN A 169 10.82 21.04 5.46
C GLN A 169 9.49 20.31 5.44
N THR A 170 9.52 19.04 5.83
CA THR A 170 8.33 18.18 5.87
C THR A 170 8.23 17.53 7.23
N HIS A 171 7.16 17.84 7.96
CA HIS A 171 6.87 17.21 9.24
C HIS A 171 5.76 16.17 9.07
N LEU A 172 5.95 15.02 9.72
CA LEU A 172 4.98 13.94 9.77
C LEU A 172 4.47 13.86 11.21
N ILE A 173 3.27 14.34 11.45
CA ILE A 173 2.68 14.37 12.80
C ILE A 173 1.59 13.31 12.93
N MET A 174 1.49 12.70 14.12
CA MET A 174 0.39 11.82 14.46
C MET A 174 -0.73 12.67 15.09
N PRO A 175 -1.96 12.67 14.54
CA PRO A 175 -3.05 13.40 15.14
C PRO A 175 -3.41 12.79 16.51
N PRO A 176 -3.69 13.62 17.54
CA PRO A 176 -4.14 13.10 18.82
C PRO A 176 -5.53 12.48 18.67
N ARG A 177 -5.78 11.39 19.38
CA ARG A 177 -7.05 10.63 19.30
C ARG A 177 -8.27 11.50 19.62
N ASN A 178 -8.12 12.47 20.51
CA ASN A 178 -9.19 13.38 20.94
C ASN A 178 -9.69 14.32 19.83
N HIS A 179 -8.90 14.55 18.77
CA HIS A 179 -9.31 15.39 17.64
C HIS A 179 -10.10 14.63 16.58
N LEU A 180 -10.15 13.30 16.67
CA LEU A 180 -10.82 12.45 15.70
C LEU A 180 -12.23 12.17 16.22
N ARG A 181 -13.22 12.76 15.55
CA ARG A 181 -14.64 12.58 15.88
C ARG A 181 -15.32 11.85 14.74
N LEU A 182 -16.09 10.81 15.06
CA LEU A 182 -16.95 10.16 14.09
C LEU A 182 -18.10 11.10 13.74
N VAL A 183 -18.13 11.53 12.48
CA VAL A 183 -19.27 12.25 11.93
C VAL A 183 -20.26 11.20 11.46
N ASN A 184 -21.24 10.86 12.31
CA ASN A 184 -22.37 10.07 11.87
C ASN A 184 -23.17 10.93 10.90
N LEU A 185 -23.23 10.52 9.63
CA LEU A 185 -24.16 11.07 8.65
C LEU A 185 -25.58 10.61 9.01
N SER A 186 -26.13 11.14 10.11
CA SER A 186 -27.56 11.10 10.42
C SER A 186 -28.20 12.39 9.92
N ASN A 187 -28.09 12.68 8.61
CA ASN A 187 -28.89 13.71 7.96
C ASN A 187 -28.85 13.52 6.43
N GLY A 188 -29.96 12.99 5.92
CA GLY A 188 -30.24 12.79 4.50
C GLY A 188 -31.60 12.11 4.36
N LYS A 189 -32.66 12.84 4.71
CA LYS A 189 -33.99 12.62 4.10
C LYS A 189 -33.91 13.04 2.63
#